data_AF-A0A370DQK9-F1
#
_entry.id   AF-A0A370DQK9-F1
#
_cell.length_a   1.000
_cell.length_b   1.000
_cell.length_c   1.000
_cell.angle_alpha   90.00
_cell.angle_beta   90.00
_cell.angle_gamma   90.00
#
_symmetry.space_group_name_H-M   'P 1'
#
loop_
_entity.id
_entity.type
_entity.pdbx_description
1 polymer ?
#
loop_
_entity_poly.entity_id
_entity_poly.type
_entity_poly.pdbx_seq_one_letter_code
_entity_poly.pdbx_strand_id
1 'polypeptide(L)'
;MKITVQFASISTASLLIAALAITGCSGSQEEVRVTFCKDLSSSLLYSQEGVIWKVGEHKFKRPEYAVVNIQAESVDGLTKSACYYKYDAVEDNAMGLSNPFSSYATLPYEVTLNGETVRPSVLKNAINTAVTLQSDGFVRDVKKHAEETARQLQNSLN
;
A
#
# COMPACT_ATOMS: atom_id res chain seq x y z
N MET A 1 5.77 35.00 46.67
CA MET A 1 7.07 34.29 46.76
C MET A 1 7.70 34.28 45.38
N LYS A 2 8.82 34.99 45.20
CA LYS A 2 9.64 35.02 43.98
C LYS A 2 10.81 34.05 44.20
N ILE A 3 11.07 33.16 43.25
CA ILE A 3 12.28 32.34 43.26
C ILE A 3 13.08 32.70 42.02
N THR A 4 14.18 33.41 42.26
CA THR A 4 15.23 33.76 41.32
C THR A 4 16.27 32.64 41.34
N VAL A 5 16.71 32.13 40.19
CA VAL A 5 17.90 31.26 40.11
C VAL A 5 18.83 31.76 39.02
N GLN A 6 20.05 32.09 39.43
CA GLN A 6 21.15 32.62 38.63
C GLN A 6 21.79 31.56 37.73
N PHE A 7 22.31 32.06 36.61
CA PHE A 7 23.10 31.36 35.60
C PHE A 7 24.44 30.84 36.14
N ALA A 8 24.83 29.64 35.73
CA ALA A 8 26.24 29.22 35.69
C ALA A 8 26.52 28.58 34.33
N SER A 9 27.44 29.24 33.61
CA SER A 9 27.97 28.89 32.30
C SER A 9 28.75 27.58 32.38
N ILE A 10 28.41 26.59 31.54
CA ILE A 10 29.21 25.37 31.36
C ILE A 10 29.41 25.18 29.85
N SER A 11 30.68 25.23 29.44
CA SER A 11 31.17 24.93 28.10
C SER A 11 30.56 23.64 27.56
N THR A 12 29.63 23.75 26.63
CA THR A 12 29.16 22.62 25.83
C THR A 12 30.06 22.49 24.61
N ALA A 13 31.05 21.60 24.69
CA ALA A 13 31.62 20.98 23.52
C ALA A 13 30.47 20.34 22.72
N SER A 14 30.18 20.90 21.56
CA SER A 14 29.15 20.41 20.64
C SER A 14 29.53 19.01 20.17
N LEU A 15 29.07 17.98 20.89
CA LEU A 15 28.93 16.64 20.33
C LEU A 15 27.88 16.74 19.23
N LEU A 16 28.35 16.78 17.98
CA LEU A 16 27.59 16.46 16.79
C LEU A 16 27.12 15.00 16.89
N ILE A 17 26.04 14.77 17.61
CA ILE A 17 25.27 13.54 17.52
C ILE A 17 24.50 13.66 16.20
N ALA A 18 25.11 13.16 15.12
CA ALA A 18 24.42 12.85 13.89
C ALA A 18 23.47 11.68 14.17
N ALA A 19 22.32 11.98 14.76
CA ALA A 19 21.17 11.10 14.77
C ALA A 19 20.62 11.05 13.35
N LEU A 20 21.25 10.23 12.50
CA LEU A 20 20.61 9.63 11.34
C LEU A 20 19.51 8.70 11.88
N ALA A 21 18.40 9.30 12.32
CA ALA A 21 17.16 8.60 12.49
C ALA A 21 16.69 8.20 11.09
N ILE A 22 17.19 7.05 10.62
CA ILE A 22 16.58 6.31 9.53
C ILE A 22 15.25 5.77 10.08
N THR A 23 14.28 6.65 10.33
CA THR A 23 12.88 6.26 10.43
C THR A 23 12.39 6.05 8.99
N GLY A 24 12.90 4.99 8.37
CA GLY A 24 12.47 4.49 7.08
C GLY A 24 12.14 3.02 7.24
N CYS A 25 10.92 2.66 6.84
CA CYS A 25 10.36 1.31 6.79
C CYS A 25 9.89 0.67 8.10
N SER A 26 8.91 1.28 8.78
CA SER A 26 7.84 0.47 9.39
C SER A 26 6.52 1.23 9.40
N GLY A 27 6.14 1.74 8.23
CA GLY A 27 4.71 1.75 7.91
C GLY A 27 4.38 0.29 7.65
N SER A 28 3.32 -0.25 8.26
CA SER A 28 2.73 -1.52 7.83
C SER A 28 2.43 -1.39 6.34
N GLN A 29 3.37 -1.78 5.49
CA GLN A 29 3.17 -1.78 4.05
C GLN A 29 2.14 -2.86 3.82
N GLU A 30 0.90 -2.41 3.61
CA GLU A 30 -0.19 -3.29 3.23
C GLU A 30 0.29 -4.16 2.07
N GLU A 31 -0.01 -5.44 2.16
CA GLU A 31 0.44 -6.39 1.15
C GLU A 31 -0.09 -5.94 -0.22
N VAL A 32 0.77 -5.99 -1.24
CA VAL A 32 0.50 -5.37 -2.56
C VAL A 32 -0.78 -5.91 -3.21
N ARG A 33 -1.09 -7.19 -3.04
CA ARG A 33 -2.31 -7.81 -3.54
C ARG A 33 -3.54 -7.31 -2.78
N VAL A 34 -3.44 -7.05 -1.48
CA VAL A 34 -4.50 -6.39 -0.70
C VAL A 34 -4.80 -4.99 -1.24
N THR A 35 -3.78 -4.15 -1.42
CA THR A 35 -3.94 -2.81 -2.00
C THR A 35 -4.56 -2.89 -3.40
N PHE A 36 -4.03 -3.76 -4.26
CA PHE A 36 -4.55 -3.93 -5.62
C PHE A 36 -6.00 -4.44 -5.63
N CYS A 37 -6.36 -5.33 -4.72
CA CYS A 37 -7.73 -5.84 -4.61
C CYS A 37 -8.72 -4.73 -4.22
N LYS A 38 -8.31 -3.80 -3.35
CA LYS A 38 -9.11 -2.61 -3.01
C LYS A 38 -9.29 -1.70 -4.22
N ASP A 39 -8.20 -1.34 -4.91
CA ASP A 39 -8.24 -0.46 -6.08
C ASP A 39 -9.12 -1.04 -7.19
N LEU A 40 -8.95 -2.33 -7.45
CA LEU A 40 -9.76 -3.06 -8.43
C LEU A 40 -11.24 -3.11 -8.03
N SER A 41 -11.53 -3.36 -6.74
CA SER A 41 -12.91 -3.36 -6.23
C SER A 41 -13.55 -1.97 -6.31
N SER A 42 -12.83 -0.91 -5.96
CA SER A 42 -13.28 0.48 -6.12
C SER A 42 -13.63 0.79 -7.58
N SER A 43 -12.77 0.37 -8.52
CA SER A 43 -13.01 0.54 -9.95
C SER A 43 -14.24 -0.21 -10.44
N LEU A 44 -14.48 -1.43 -9.94
CA LEU A 44 -15.63 -2.24 -10.32
C LEU A 44 -16.96 -1.73 -9.72
N LEU A 45 -16.90 -1.13 -8.53
CA LEU A 45 -18.06 -0.61 -7.81
C LEU A 45 -18.37 0.85 -8.16
N TYR A 46 -17.53 1.52 -8.96
CA TYR A 46 -17.61 2.96 -9.23
C TYR A 46 -17.65 3.84 -7.97
N SER A 47 -17.16 3.32 -6.84
CA SER A 47 -17.15 4.00 -5.55
C SER A 47 -15.73 4.36 -5.18
N GLN A 48 -15.44 5.66 -5.11
CA GLN A 48 -14.09 6.17 -4.82
C GLN A 48 -14.00 6.99 -3.52
N GLU A 49 -15.14 7.39 -2.94
CA GLU A 49 -15.16 8.32 -1.80
C GLU A 49 -15.96 7.76 -0.63
N GLY A 50 -15.46 7.95 0.60
CA GLY A 50 -16.15 7.56 1.83
C GLY A 50 -16.17 6.06 2.14
N VAL A 51 -15.41 5.23 1.40
CA VAL A 51 -15.35 3.78 1.63
C VAL A 51 -14.43 3.45 2.81
N ILE A 52 -14.95 2.71 3.78
CA ILE A 52 -14.17 2.13 4.88
C ILE A 52 -13.85 0.68 4.53
N TRP A 53 -12.55 0.37 4.40
CA TRP A 53 -12.09 -0.97 4.07
C TRP A 53 -11.79 -1.80 5.31
N LYS A 54 -12.26 -3.05 5.31
CA LYS A 54 -11.90 -4.08 6.28
C LYS A 54 -11.25 -5.25 5.54
N VAL A 55 -10.07 -5.67 6.01
CA VAL A 55 -9.37 -6.84 5.46
C VAL A 55 -9.82 -8.08 6.23
N GLY A 56 -10.31 -9.08 5.51
CA GLY A 56 -10.70 -10.38 6.07
C GLY A 56 -9.53 -11.37 6.06
N GLU A 57 -9.79 -12.57 6.56
CA GLU A 57 -8.79 -13.66 6.54
C GLU A 57 -8.40 -14.02 5.10
N HIS A 58 -7.10 -14.17 4.87
CA HIS A 58 -6.55 -14.63 3.60
C HIS A 58 -6.49 -16.16 3.57
N LYS A 59 -6.80 -16.75 2.41
CA LYS A 59 -6.71 -18.20 2.23
C LYS A 59 -5.56 -18.54 1.28
N PHE A 60 -4.82 -19.59 1.59
CA PHE A 60 -3.72 -20.08 0.76
C PHE A 60 -3.93 -21.55 0.47
N LYS A 61 -4.14 -21.88 -0.80
CA LYS A 61 -4.27 -23.25 -1.29
C LYS A 61 -3.09 -23.53 -2.21
N ARG A 62 -2.04 -24.18 -1.70
CA ARG A 62 -0.89 -24.59 -2.51
C ARG A 62 -1.15 -25.93 -3.20
N PRO A 63 -0.75 -26.12 -4.47
CA PRO A 63 -0.10 -25.16 -5.38
C PRO A 63 -1.10 -24.48 -6.34
N GLU A 64 -2.25 -24.01 -5.83
CA GLU A 64 -3.36 -23.56 -6.67
C GLU A 64 -3.52 -22.03 -6.65
N TYR A 65 -3.94 -21.46 -5.52
CA TYR A 65 -4.28 -20.04 -5.43
C TYR A 65 -4.23 -19.48 -4.01
N ALA A 66 -4.06 -18.16 -3.93
CA ALA A 66 -4.32 -17.38 -2.73
C ALA A 66 -5.61 -16.56 -2.92
N VAL A 67 -6.30 -16.27 -1.82
CA VAL A 67 -7.51 -15.44 -1.81
C VAL A 67 -7.32 -14.29 -0.84
N VAL A 68 -7.42 -13.07 -1.36
CA VAL A 68 -7.55 -11.86 -0.56
C VAL A 68 -9.05 -11.56 -0.41
N ASN A 69 -9.54 -11.55 0.83
CA ASN A 69 -10.91 -11.16 1.14
C ASN A 69 -10.91 -9.75 1.73
N ILE A 70 -11.71 -8.85 1.17
CA ILE A 70 -11.91 -7.49 1.65
C ILE A 70 -13.39 -7.15 1.72
N GLN A 71 -13.72 -6.16 2.54
CA GLN A 71 -15.07 -5.62 2.66
C GLN A 71 -15.00 -4.10 2.57
N ALA A 72 -15.83 -3.53 1.71
CA ALA A 72 -16.07 -2.10 1.57
C ALA A 72 -17.38 -1.75 2.27
N GLU A 73 -17.32 -0.88 3.26
CA GLU A 73 -18.50 -0.27 3.86
C GLU A 73 -18.65 1.14 3.28
N SER A 74 -19.81 1.41 2.66
CA SER A 74 -20.12 2.67 1.97
C SER A 74 -21.56 3.10 2.27
N VAL A 75 -21.97 4.26 1.75
CA VAL A 75 -23.36 4.73 1.83
C VAL A 75 -24.35 3.78 1.14
N ASP A 76 -23.90 3.07 0.10
CA ASP A 76 -24.70 2.09 -0.65
C ASP A 76 -24.74 0.72 0.06
N GLY A 77 -24.05 0.60 1.19
CA GLY A 77 -24.01 -0.59 2.03
C GLY A 77 -22.67 -1.31 2.02
N LEU A 78 -22.72 -2.55 2.52
CA LEU A 78 -21.57 -3.41 2.66
C LEU A 78 -21.37 -4.25 1.39
N THR A 79 -20.20 -4.12 0.77
CA THR A 79 -19.78 -4.96 -0.35
C THR A 79 -18.63 -5.85 0.07
N LYS A 80 -18.69 -7.14 -0.27
CA LYS A 80 -17.61 -8.10 -0.05
C LYS A 80 -16.92 -8.39 -1.38
N SER A 81 -15.59 -8.38 -1.39
CA SER A 81 -14.81 -8.77 -2.57
C SER A 81 -13.82 -9.86 -2.20
N ALA A 82 -13.62 -10.81 -3.12
CA ALA A 82 -12.52 -11.77 -3.04
C ALA A 82 -11.71 -11.76 -4.34
N CYS A 83 -10.41 -11.51 -4.23
CA CYS A 83 -9.47 -11.53 -5.35
C CYS A 83 -8.60 -12.79 -5.28
N TYR A 84 -8.56 -13.55 -6.37
CA TYR A 84 -7.88 -14.84 -6.47
C TYR A 84 -6.58 -14.70 -7.26
N TYR A 85 -5.47 -15.12 -6.66
CA TYR A 85 -4.13 -15.01 -7.22
C TYR A 85 -3.59 -16.41 -7.49
N LYS A 86 -3.12 -16.65 -8.70
CA LYS A 86 -2.60 -17.96 -9.11
C LYS A 86 -1.28 -18.24 -8.42
N TYR A 87 -1.02 -19.49 -8.04
CA TYR A 87 0.33 -19.89 -7.60
C TYR A 87 1.33 -19.70 -8.77
N ASP A 88 2.46 -19.05 -8.48
CA ASP A 88 3.44 -18.56 -9.47
C ASP A 88 4.90 -18.69 -8.96
N ALA A 89 5.14 -19.54 -7.96
CA ALA A 89 6.50 -19.79 -7.50
C ALA A 89 7.27 -20.66 -8.51
N VAL A 90 8.49 -20.25 -8.82
CA VAL A 90 9.44 -21.05 -9.63
C VAL A 90 10.08 -22.15 -8.77
N GLU A 91 10.31 -21.88 -7.48
CA GLU A 91 10.88 -22.80 -6.49
C GLU A 91 10.17 -22.67 -5.14
N ASP A 92 9.92 -23.78 -4.45
CA ASP A 92 9.49 -23.79 -3.04
C ASP A 92 10.67 -23.39 -2.15
N ASN A 93 10.88 -22.09 -1.99
CA ASN A 93 11.95 -21.52 -1.18
C ASN A 93 11.46 -21.13 0.23
N ALA A 94 12.41 -20.96 1.16
CA ALA A 94 12.14 -20.63 2.55
C ALA A 94 11.32 -19.32 2.76
N MET A 95 11.21 -18.46 1.74
CA MET A 95 10.40 -17.23 1.79
C MET A 95 8.90 -17.51 1.88
N GLY A 96 8.42 -18.62 1.32
CA GLY A 96 7.01 -19.03 1.42
C GLY A 96 6.58 -19.41 2.84
N LEU A 97 7.53 -19.65 3.75
CA LEU A 97 7.26 -19.93 5.17
C LEU A 97 7.00 -18.65 5.97
N SER A 98 7.65 -17.53 5.63
CA SER A 98 7.49 -16.25 6.33
C SER A 98 6.44 -15.34 5.68
N ASN A 99 6.32 -15.38 4.35
CA ASN A 99 5.30 -14.66 3.60
C ASN A 99 4.66 -15.58 2.55
N PRO A 100 3.52 -16.20 2.86
CA PRO A 100 2.84 -17.11 1.92
C PRO A 100 2.47 -16.44 0.59
N PHE A 101 2.21 -15.13 0.55
CA PHE A 101 1.87 -14.42 -0.69
C PHE A 101 3.02 -14.38 -1.71
N SER A 102 4.27 -14.56 -1.27
CA SER A 102 5.43 -14.55 -2.18
C SER A 102 5.38 -15.62 -3.27
N SER A 103 4.61 -16.70 -3.05
CA SER A 103 4.44 -17.80 -4.01
C SER A 103 3.33 -17.61 -5.03
N TYR A 104 2.66 -16.45 -5.07
CA TYR A 104 1.48 -16.21 -5.91
C TYR A 104 1.68 -15.01 -6.84
N ALA A 105 0.91 -14.93 -7.92
CA ALA A 105 0.91 -13.77 -8.82
C ALA A 105 0.44 -12.49 -8.10
N THR A 106 0.83 -11.33 -8.61
CA THR A 106 0.39 -10.02 -8.08
C THR A 106 -0.94 -9.55 -8.68
N LEU A 107 -1.29 -10.04 -9.87
CA LEU A 107 -2.57 -9.75 -10.53
C LEU A 107 -3.55 -10.90 -10.29
N PRO A 108 -4.81 -10.59 -9.95
CA PRO A 108 -5.81 -11.63 -9.77
C PRO A 108 -6.26 -12.19 -11.12
N TYR A 109 -6.51 -13.49 -11.19
CA TYR A 109 -7.11 -14.13 -12.37
C TYR A 109 -8.63 -14.24 -12.26
N GLU A 110 -9.17 -14.13 -11.05
CA GLU A 110 -10.59 -14.15 -10.76
C GLU A 110 -10.90 -13.16 -9.63
N VAL A 111 -12.07 -12.52 -9.71
CA VAL A 111 -12.62 -11.67 -8.66
C VAL A 111 -14.08 -12.03 -8.47
N THR A 112 -14.51 -12.11 -7.20
CA THR A 112 -15.93 -12.17 -6.86
C THR A 112 -16.34 -10.89 -6.14
N LEU A 113 -17.56 -10.41 -6.44
CA LEU A 113 -18.22 -9.31 -5.74
C LEU A 113 -19.52 -9.86 -5.15
N ASN A 114 -19.68 -9.76 -3.83
CA ASN A 114 -20.81 -10.32 -3.09
C ASN A 114 -21.06 -11.82 -3.39
N GLY A 115 -19.99 -12.56 -3.72
CA GLY A 115 -20.03 -13.97 -4.07
C GLY A 115 -20.29 -14.27 -5.55
N GLU A 116 -20.54 -13.25 -6.38
CA GLU A 116 -20.71 -13.41 -7.83
C GLU A 116 -19.39 -13.17 -8.57
N THR A 117 -19.02 -14.09 -9.45
CA THR A 117 -17.80 -13.96 -10.26
C THR A 117 -17.94 -12.84 -11.30
N VAL A 118 -16.98 -11.92 -11.28
CA VAL A 118 -16.88 -10.84 -12.28
C VAL A 118 -16.58 -11.44 -13.65
N ARG A 119 -17.32 -11.01 -14.67
CA ARG A 119 -17.13 -11.48 -16.05
C ARG A 119 -15.68 -11.23 -16.53
N PRO A 120 -15.03 -12.18 -17.23
CA PRO A 120 -13.62 -12.05 -17.61
C PRO A 120 -13.28 -10.77 -18.42
N SER A 121 -14.17 -10.33 -19.31
CA SER A 121 -13.97 -9.10 -20.09
C SER A 121 -13.99 -7.84 -19.22
N VAL A 122 -14.88 -7.80 -18.23
CA VAL A 122 -14.98 -6.71 -17.26
C VAL A 122 -13.75 -6.71 -16.36
N LEU A 123 -13.34 -7.88 -15.86
CA LEU A 123 -12.15 -8.02 -15.02
C LEU A 123 -10.89 -7.56 -15.75
N LYS A 124 -10.68 -7.99 -16.99
CA LYS A 124 -9.52 -7.56 -17.80
C LYS A 124 -9.46 -6.04 -17.96
N ASN A 125 -10.60 -5.41 -18.23
CA ASN A 125 -10.65 -3.95 -18.38
C ASN A 125 -10.34 -3.25 -17.06
N ALA A 126 -10.92 -3.72 -15.95
CA ALA A 126 -10.68 -3.16 -14.63
C ALA A 126 -9.21 -3.32 -14.18
N ILE A 127 -8.59 -4.47 -14.45
CA ILE A 127 -7.15 -4.71 -14.20
C ILE A 127 -6.31 -3.70 -14.99
N ASN A 128 -6.58 -3.53 -16.29
CA ASN A 128 -5.84 -2.57 -17.12
C ASN A 128 -5.98 -1.14 -16.56
N THR A 129 -7.20 -0.74 -16.18
CA THR A 129 -7.44 0.58 -15.57
C THR A 129 -6.68 0.74 -14.26
N ALA A 130 -6.73 -0.24 -13.36
CA ALA A 130 -6.04 -0.20 -12.08
C ALA A 130 -4.51 -0.10 -12.24
N VAL A 131 -3.94 -0.87 -13.17
CA VAL A 131 -2.49 -0.81 -13.48
C VAL A 131 -2.09 0.56 -14.04
N THR A 132 -2.88 1.14 -14.95
CA THR A 132 -2.60 2.49 -15.49
C THR A 132 -2.68 3.57 -14.42
N LEU A 133 -3.66 3.52 -13.53
CA LEU A 133 -3.78 4.47 -12.41
C LEU A 133 -2.56 4.39 -11.47
N GLN A 134 -2.06 3.17 -11.21
CA GLN A 134 -0.87 2.98 -10.39
C GLN A 134 0.38 3.58 -11.05
N SER A 135 0.53 3.44 -12.37
CA SER A 135 1.66 4.07 -13.09
C SER A 135 1.58 5.60 -13.10
N ASP A 136 0.38 6.17 -13.25
CA ASP A 136 0.20 7.63 -13.27
C ASP A 136 0.47 8.25 -11.90
N GLY A 137 0.05 7.59 -10.82
CA GLY A 137 0.36 8.00 -9.45
C GLY A 137 1.86 8.10 -9.20
N PHE A 138 2.61 7.08 -9.60
CA PHE A 138 4.07 7.08 -9.52
C PHE A 138 4.71 8.25 -10.29
N VAL A 139 4.28 8.50 -11.53
CA VAL A 139 4.80 9.60 -12.35
C VAL A 139 4.55 10.97 -11.69
N ARG A 140 3.36 11.18 -11.11
CA ARG A 140 3.04 12.43 -10.40
C ARG A 140 3.92 12.63 -9.16
N ASP A 141 4.15 11.58 -8.39
CA ASP A 141 4.95 11.67 -7.16
C ASP A 141 6.42 11.98 -7.46
N VAL A 142 6.98 11.37 -8.52
CA VAL A 142 8.33 11.70 -9.01
C VAL A 142 8.41 13.17 -9.42
N LYS A 143 7.42 13.66 -10.18
CA LYS A 143 7.36 15.07 -10.59
C LYS A 143 7.34 16.01 -9.39
N LYS A 144 6.51 15.72 -8.39
CA LYS A 144 6.41 16.52 -7.16
C LYS A 144 7.74 16.58 -6.40
N HIS A 145 8.42 15.45 -6.23
CA HIS A 145 9.73 15.41 -5.55
C HIS A 145 10.80 16.19 -6.33
N ALA A 146 10.78 16.15 -7.67
CA ALA A 146 11.70 16.93 -8.49
C ALA A 146 11.45 18.44 -8.31
N GLU A 147 10.19 18.88 -8.28
CA GLU A 147 9.82 20.28 -8.06
C GLU A 147 10.17 20.77 -6.64
N GLU A 148 9.96 19.95 -5.62
CA GLU A 148 10.34 20.25 -4.23
C GLU A 148 11.87 20.34 -4.07
N THR A 149 12.61 19.43 -4.70
CA THR A 149 14.09 19.45 -4.72
C THR A 149 14.61 20.71 -5.42
N ALA A 150 14.03 21.09 -6.56
CA ALA A 150 14.39 22.30 -7.28
C ALA A 150 14.16 23.56 -6.43
N ARG A 151 13.04 23.62 -5.69
CA ARG A 151 12.75 24.72 -4.75
C ARG A 151 13.73 24.77 -3.57
N GLN A 152 14.10 23.62 -3.00
CA GLN A 152 15.08 23.58 -1.91
C GLN A 152 16.46 24.08 -2.36
N LEU A 153 16.92 23.69 -3.55
CA LEU A 153 18.17 24.17 -4.12
C LEU A 153 18.14 25.69 -4.35
N GLN A 154 17.04 26.22 -4.88
CA GLN A 154 16.91 27.65 -5.14
C GLN A 154 16.87 28.49 -3.85
N ASN A 155 16.27 27.97 -2.78
CA ASN A 155 16.27 28.61 -1.47
C ASN A 155 17.62 28.51 -0.73
N SER A 156 18.48 27.56 -1.10
CA SER A 156 19.85 27.44 -0.53
C SER A 156 20.89 28.35 -1.19
N LEU A 157 20.53 28.94 -2.34
CA LEU A 157 21.41 29.82 -3.13
C LEU A 157 21.10 31.32 -2.93
N ASN A 158 20.04 31.65 -2.18
CA ASN A 158 19.66 33.01 -1.77
C ASN A 158 19.92 33.20 -0.28
#